data_AF-A0A2B8BEC6-F1
#
_entry.id   AF-A0A2B8BEC6-F1
#
_cell.length_a   1.000
_cell.length_b   1.000
_cell.length_c   1.000
_cell.angle_alpha   90.00
_cell.angle_beta   90.00
_cell.angle_gamma   90.00
#
_symmetry.space_group_name_H-M   'P 1'
#
loop_
_entity.id
_entity.type
_entity.pdbx_description
1 polymer ?
#
loop_
_entity_poly.entity_id
_entity_poly.type
_entity_poly.pdbx_seq_one_letter_code
_entity_poly.pdbx_strand_id
1 'polypeptide(L)'
;MASNFRSGTVNGTGAAINVSLGWQPDYVKLINIADAGNLDPMMEWTSDMPAAAGMKYLRIADNATTANKSHAYVTTNGVSVYAGSASAGEGFTIGADADVNASGEKIVWIAMRNQRG
;
A
#
# COMPACT_ATOMS: atom_id res chain seq x y z
N MET A 1 -7.31 23.63 8.93
CA MET A 1 -6.07 23.03 8.40
C MET A 1 -6.45 22.30 7.14
N ALA A 2 -5.79 22.53 6.00
CA ALA A 2 -6.16 21.82 4.77
C ALA A 2 -5.54 20.43 4.78
N SER A 3 -6.27 19.41 4.37
CA SER A 3 -5.72 18.06 4.15
C SER A 3 -5.19 17.97 2.72
N ASN A 4 -4.05 17.30 2.52
CA ASN A 4 -3.63 16.92 1.19
C ASN A 4 -4.20 15.54 0.87
N PHE A 5 -4.75 15.40 -0.34
CA PHE A 5 -5.26 14.15 -0.88
C PHE A 5 -4.71 13.96 -2.28
N ARG A 6 -4.25 12.75 -2.60
CA ARG A 6 -3.96 12.33 -3.97
C ARG A 6 -4.29 10.84 -4.13
N SER A 7 -4.78 10.47 -5.31
CA SER A 7 -4.95 9.09 -5.72
C SER A 7 -4.38 8.87 -7.12
N GLY A 8 -4.17 7.62 -7.47
CA GLY A 8 -3.69 7.24 -8.79
C GLY A 8 -3.61 5.74 -8.97
N THR A 9 -2.95 5.32 -10.04
CA THR A 9 -2.72 3.90 -10.32
C THR A 9 -1.27 3.65 -10.68
N VAL A 10 -0.79 2.44 -10.39
CA VAL A 10 0.49 1.90 -10.87
C VAL A 10 0.30 0.45 -11.26
N ASN A 11 1.13 -0.04 -12.17
CA ASN A 11 1.20 -1.48 -12.43
C ASN A 11 2.06 -2.13 -11.35
N GLY A 12 1.56 -3.23 -10.79
CA GLY A 12 2.33 -4.05 -9.88
C GLY A 12 3.50 -4.71 -10.59
N THR A 13 4.60 -4.88 -9.86
CA THR A 13 5.88 -5.35 -10.42
C THR A 13 6.46 -6.54 -9.70
N GLY A 14 5.94 -6.91 -8.52
CA GLY A 14 6.60 -7.84 -7.61
C GLY A 14 7.87 -7.28 -6.96
N ALA A 15 8.16 -5.98 -7.16
CA ALA A 15 9.29 -5.26 -6.57
C ALA A 15 8.81 -3.94 -5.96
N ALA A 16 9.64 -3.30 -5.15
CA ALA A 16 9.28 -2.04 -4.50
C ALA A 16 9.00 -0.92 -5.53
N ILE A 17 7.90 -0.18 -5.35
CA ILE A 17 7.48 0.91 -6.23
C ILE A 17 7.45 2.22 -5.45
N ASN A 18 8.21 3.22 -5.88
CA ASN A 18 8.17 4.57 -5.29
C ASN A 18 7.10 5.42 -5.97
N VAL A 19 6.22 6.00 -5.18
CA VAL A 19 5.19 6.95 -5.63
C VAL A 19 5.52 8.33 -5.09
N SER A 20 5.91 9.25 -5.98
CA SER A 20 6.24 10.64 -5.64
C SER A 20 4.98 11.50 -5.58
N LEU A 21 4.71 12.09 -4.41
CA LEU A 21 3.58 13.00 -4.15
C LEU A 21 4.03 14.46 -4.02
N GLY A 22 5.30 14.69 -3.69
CA GLY A 22 5.83 15.97 -3.20
C GLY A 22 5.62 16.17 -1.69
N TRP A 23 5.20 15.12 -0.99
CA TRP A 23 4.99 15.10 0.46
C TRP A 23 4.89 13.67 0.99
N GLN A 24 5.28 13.46 2.24
CA GLN A 24 5.08 12.19 2.92
C GLN A 24 3.65 12.06 3.47
N PRO A 25 2.95 10.94 3.19
CA PRO A 25 1.59 10.73 3.68
C PRO A 25 1.52 10.29 5.14
N ASP A 26 0.40 10.60 5.79
CA ASP A 26 0.03 10.04 7.10
C ASP A 26 -0.86 8.79 6.96
N TYR A 27 -1.45 8.58 5.78
CA TYR A 27 -2.28 7.42 5.45
C TYR A 27 -2.10 7.01 3.99
N VAL A 28 -2.00 5.70 3.74
CA VAL A 28 -1.98 5.10 2.41
C VAL A 28 -2.93 3.92 2.37
N LYS A 29 -3.76 3.86 1.33
CA LYS A 29 -4.58 2.69 0.97
C LYS A 29 -4.19 2.21 -0.41
N LEU A 30 -3.96 0.90 -0.53
CA LEU A 30 -3.66 0.18 -1.76
C LEU A 30 -4.77 -0.81 -2.04
N ILE A 31 -5.17 -0.91 -3.30
CA ILE A 31 -6.22 -1.83 -3.76
C ILE A 31 -5.72 -2.44 -5.06
N ASN A 32 -5.54 -3.75 -5.08
CA ASN A 32 -5.27 -4.46 -6.32
C ASN A 32 -6.61 -4.77 -7.02
N ILE A 33 -6.86 -4.08 -8.14
CA ILE A 33 -8.13 -4.16 -8.88
C ILE A 33 -8.06 -5.11 -10.08
N ALA A 34 -6.90 -5.69 -10.35
CA ALA A 34 -6.69 -6.64 -11.45
C ALA A 34 -6.13 -7.96 -10.93
N ASP A 35 -6.48 -8.31 -9.69
CA ASP A 35 -6.04 -9.52 -9.02
C ASP A 35 -6.50 -10.78 -9.76
N ALA A 36 -5.54 -11.55 -10.25
CA ALA A 36 -5.80 -12.83 -10.90
C ALA A 36 -6.09 -13.95 -9.89
N GLY A 37 -5.71 -13.76 -8.62
CA GLY A 37 -5.94 -14.71 -7.51
C GLY A 37 -7.36 -14.71 -6.97
N ASN A 38 -8.20 -13.74 -7.35
CA ASN A 38 -9.59 -13.59 -6.93
C ASN A 38 -9.74 -13.49 -5.39
N LEU A 39 -8.74 -12.89 -4.75
CA LEU A 39 -8.58 -12.53 -3.33
C LEU A 39 -8.91 -11.06 -3.04
N ASP A 40 -9.20 -10.21 -4.02
CA ASP A 40 -9.44 -8.76 -3.84
C ASP A 40 -8.45 -8.06 -2.86
N PRO A 41 -7.12 -8.14 -3.07
CA PRO A 41 -6.14 -7.70 -2.08
C PRO A 41 -6.16 -6.20 -1.83
N MET A 42 -6.13 -5.83 -0.54
CA MET A 42 -6.05 -4.45 -0.11
C MET A 42 -5.02 -4.31 1.00
N MET A 43 -4.43 -3.12 1.12
CA MET A 43 -3.55 -2.78 2.25
C MET A 43 -3.77 -1.35 2.71
N GLU A 44 -3.83 -1.16 4.02
CA GLU A 44 -3.89 0.15 4.65
C GLU A 44 -2.68 0.36 5.56
N TRP A 45 -2.12 1.56 5.55
CA TRP A 45 -0.98 1.95 6.37
C TRP A 45 -1.19 3.36 6.92
N THR A 46 -0.72 3.60 8.14
CA THR A 46 -0.69 4.92 8.78
C THR A 46 0.73 5.28 9.20
N SER A 47 1.03 6.57 9.36
CA SER A 47 2.36 7.06 9.77
C SER A 47 2.87 6.53 11.11
N ASP A 48 1.98 6.00 11.95
CA ASP A 48 2.34 5.39 13.24
C ASP A 48 2.83 3.95 13.10
N MET A 49 2.67 3.34 11.91
CA MET A 49 3.20 2.01 11.62
C MET A 49 4.69 2.10 11.21
N PRO A 50 5.50 1.08 11.55
CA PRO A 50 6.88 0.98 11.07
C PRO A 50 6.98 0.97 9.54
N ALA A 51 8.20 1.18 9.03
CA ALA A 51 8.50 1.01 7.62
C ALA A 51 8.22 -0.44 7.17
N ALA A 52 7.77 -0.58 5.93
CA ALA A 52 7.40 -1.83 5.27
C ALA A 52 6.27 -2.59 5.96
N ALA A 53 5.42 -1.89 6.72
CA ALA A 53 4.28 -2.49 7.42
C ALA A 53 2.94 -2.15 6.76
N GLY A 54 1.87 -2.81 7.21
CA GLY A 54 0.52 -2.49 6.77
C GLY A 54 -0.51 -3.48 7.29
N MET A 55 -1.77 -3.06 7.37
CA MET A 55 -2.89 -3.96 7.54
C MET A 55 -3.36 -4.45 6.18
N LYS A 56 -3.11 -5.71 5.89
CA LYS A 56 -3.50 -6.38 4.65
C LYS A 56 -4.84 -7.07 4.82
N TYR A 57 -5.66 -7.05 3.76
CA TYR A 57 -6.95 -7.70 3.67
C TYR A 57 -7.02 -8.55 2.41
N LEU A 58 -7.62 -9.72 2.53
CA LEU A 58 -7.86 -10.67 1.45
C LEU A 58 -9.27 -11.25 1.59
N ARG A 59 -9.95 -11.44 0.47
CA ARG A 59 -11.21 -12.17 0.34
C ARG A 59 -10.93 -13.67 0.40
N ILE A 60 -10.72 -14.14 1.63
CA ILE A 60 -10.60 -15.55 1.96
C ILE A 60 -11.84 -15.95 2.76
N ALA A 61 -12.50 -17.02 2.33
CA ALA A 61 -13.46 -17.72 3.18
C ALA A 61 -12.69 -18.51 4.24
N ASP A 62 -12.73 -18.05 5.48
CA ASP A 62 -12.22 -18.83 6.61
C ASP A 62 -13.06 -20.12 6.73
N ASN A 63 -12.42 -21.27 6.49
CA ASN A 63 -13.07 -22.57 6.60
C ASN A 63 -12.74 -23.28 7.93
N ALA A 64 -12.23 -22.53 8.93
CA ALA A 64 -11.88 -22.98 10.27
C ALA A 64 -10.87 -24.15 10.34
N THR A 65 -10.31 -24.57 9.20
CA THR A 65 -9.39 -25.72 9.08
C THR A 65 -8.08 -25.33 8.41
N THR A 66 -8.04 -24.19 7.74
CA THR A 66 -6.83 -23.59 7.17
C THR A 66 -6.47 -22.33 7.95
N ALA A 67 -5.18 -22.12 8.24
CA ALA A 67 -4.68 -20.92 8.92
C ALA A 67 -4.76 -19.64 8.04
N ASN A 68 -5.61 -19.64 7.01
CA ASN A 68 -5.73 -18.56 6.06
C ASN A 68 -6.55 -17.43 6.67
N LYS A 69 -5.92 -16.28 6.90
CA LYS A 69 -6.56 -15.12 7.52
C LYS A 69 -7.02 -14.15 6.45
N SER A 70 -8.27 -13.70 6.53
CA SER A 70 -8.80 -12.62 5.68
C SER A 70 -8.19 -11.26 5.99
N HIS A 71 -7.43 -11.13 7.10
CA HIS A 71 -6.63 -9.96 7.41
C HIS A 71 -5.33 -10.35 8.12
N ALA A 72 -4.27 -9.56 7.92
CA ALA A 72 -3.01 -9.71 8.62
C ALA A 72 -2.28 -8.37 8.77
N TYR A 73 -1.66 -8.16 9.93
CA TYR A 73 -0.64 -7.13 10.07
C TYR A 73 0.66 -7.63 9.47
N VAL A 74 1.10 -7.05 8.36
CA VAL A 74 2.38 -7.36 7.75
C VAL A 74 3.46 -6.43 8.32
N THR A 75 4.63 -7.00 8.59
CA THR A 75 5.80 -6.27 9.12
C THR A 75 6.93 -6.14 8.08
N THR A 76 6.72 -6.70 6.90
CA THR A 76 7.62 -6.63 5.75
C THR A 76 6.79 -6.48 4.47
N ASN A 77 7.40 -5.93 3.42
CA ASN A 77 6.80 -5.76 2.10
C ASN A 77 5.49 -4.93 2.06
N GLY A 78 5.12 -4.26 3.16
CA GLY A 78 4.02 -3.30 3.20
C GLY A 78 4.43 -1.92 2.70
N VAL A 79 3.89 -0.86 3.29
CA VAL A 79 4.15 0.53 2.89
C VAL A 79 5.25 1.14 3.75
N SER A 80 6.08 1.98 3.11
CA SER A 80 7.08 2.83 3.78
C SER A 80 6.94 4.27 3.34
N VAL A 81 7.40 5.20 4.17
CA VAL A 81 7.63 6.58 3.74
C VAL A 81 8.76 6.63 2.72
N TYR A 82 8.60 7.43 1.66
CA TYR A 82 9.64 7.72 0.68
C TYR A 82 10.11 9.16 0.85
N ALA A 83 11.39 9.33 1.20
CA ALA A 83 12.00 10.65 1.39
C ALA A 83 12.25 11.42 0.08
N GLY A 84 11.98 10.82 -1.08
CA GLY A 84 12.36 11.39 -2.37
C GLY A 84 13.77 11.01 -2.79
N SER A 85 14.22 11.60 -3.90
CA SER A 85 15.58 11.53 -4.41
C SER A 85 15.92 12.84 -5.13
N ALA A 86 17.11 12.95 -5.73
CA ALA A 86 17.48 14.12 -6.51
C ALA A 86 16.54 14.40 -7.70
N SER A 87 15.81 13.39 -8.19
CA SER A 87 14.95 13.48 -9.38
C SER A 87 13.47 13.18 -9.10
N ALA A 88 13.09 12.91 -7.84
CA ALA A 88 11.72 12.59 -7.45
C ALA A 88 11.39 13.18 -6.08
N GLY A 89 10.19 13.72 -5.91
CA GLY A 89 9.74 14.26 -4.63
C GLY A 89 9.43 13.18 -3.60
N GLU A 90 9.20 13.62 -2.37
CA GLU A 90 8.72 12.78 -1.26
C GLU A 90 7.40 12.07 -1.59
N GLY A 91 7.11 10.98 -0.88
CA GLY A 91 5.89 10.21 -1.03
C GLY A 91 5.90 8.95 -0.20
N PHE A 92 5.59 7.82 -0.83
CA PHE A 92 5.62 6.51 -0.19
C PHE A 92 6.18 5.44 -1.14
N THR A 93 6.59 4.32 -0.56
CA THR A 93 7.00 3.11 -1.26
C THR A 93 5.96 2.03 -1.01
N ILE A 94 5.44 1.43 -2.09
CA ILE A 94 4.69 0.18 -2.05
C ILE A 94 5.72 -0.95 -2.03
N GLY A 95 5.72 -1.78 -0.98
CA GLY A 95 6.61 -2.93 -0.89
C GLY A 95 6.24 -4.07 -1.83
N ALA A 96 7.08 -5.10 -1.87
CA ALA A 96 6.95 -6.24 -2.77
C ALA A 96 5.94 -7.30 -2.27
N ASP A 97 4.80 -6.87 -1.73
CA ASP A 97 3.76 -7.80 -1.28
C ASP A 97 3.20 -8.57 -2.49
N ALA A 98 3.18 -9.90 -2.39
CA ALA A 98 2.87 -10.77 -3.51
C ALA A 98 1.39 -10.73 -3.96
N ASP A 99 0.48 -10.26 -3.11
CA ASP A 99 -0.94 -10.18 -3.44
C ASP A 99 -1.31 -8.73 -3.83
N VAL A 100 -0.79 -7.73 -3.13
CA VAL A 100 -1.13 -6.31 -3.38
C VAL A 100 -0.32 -5.72 -4.53
N ASN A 101 0.93 -6.14 -4.70
CA ASN A 101 1.86 -5.66 -5.73
C ASN A 101 2.34 -6.81 -6.62
N ALA A 102 1.40 -7.67 -7.04
CA ALA A 102 1.68 -8.75 -7.97
C ALA A 102 2.08 -8.21 -9.35
N SER A 103 3.03 -8.89 -10.00
CA SER A 103 3.58 -8.44 -11.29
C SER A 103 2.52 -8.49 -12.39
N GLY A 104 2.35 -7.38 -13.12
CA GLY A 104 1.39 -7.27 -14.22
C GLY A 104 -0.03 -6.92 -13.81
N GLU A 105 -0.32 -6.85 -12.51
CA GLU A 105 -1.63 -6.46 -11.99
C GLU A 105 -1.71 -4.94 -11.76
N LYS A 106 -2.89 -4.40 -11.46
CA LYS A 106 -3.11 -2.95 -11.36
C LYS A 106 -3.49 -2.56 -9.95
N ILE A 107 -2.70 -1.65 -9.38
CA ILE A 107 -2.89 -1.12 -8.04
C ILE A 107 -3.49 0.27 -8.14
N VAL A 108 -4.63 0.48 -7.47
CA VAL A 108 -5.14 1.81 -7.14
C VAL A 108 -4.57 2.20 -5.79
N TRP A 109 -4.06 3.42 -5.67
CA TRP A 109 -3.59 3.96 -4.41
C TRP A 109 -4.30 5.25 -4.04
N ILE A 110 -4.46 5.46 -2.74
CA ILE A 110 -4.99 6.67 -2.12
C ILE A 110 -4.03 7.09 -1.03
N ALA A 111 -3.59 8.34 -1.04
CA ALA A 111 -2.69 8.91 -0.05
C ALA A 111 -3.30 10.17 0.56
N MET A 112 -3.15 10.33 1.87
CA MET A 112 -3.64 11.49 2.62
C MET A 112 -2.61 11.95 3.65
N ARG A 113 -2.58 13.25 3.95
CA ARG A 113 -1.93 13.79 5.16
C ARG A 113 -2.71 14.97 5.73
N ASN A 114 -2.56 15.18 7.03
CA ASN A 114 -2.96 16.43 7.68
C ASN A 114 -1.86 17.48 7.48
N GLN A 115 -2.20 18.71 7.10
CA GLN A 115 -1.22 19.80 7.20
C GLN A 115 -0.92 20.07 8.67
N ARG A 116 0.33 19.81 9.07
CA ARG A 116 0.84 20.23 10.38
C ARG A 116 0.93 21.76 10.37
N GLY A 117 0.34 22.39 11.38
CA GLY A 117 0.34 23.85 11.57
C GLY A 117 1.70 24.37 12.01
#